data_AF-A0A533Z573-F1
#
_entry.id   AF-A0A533Z573-F1
#
_cell.length_a   1.000
_cell.length_b   1.000
_cell.length_c   1.000
_cell.angle_alpha   90.00
_cell.angle_beta   90.00
_cell.angle_gamma   90.00
#
_symmetry.space_group_name_H-M   'P 1'
#
loop_
_entity.id
_entity.type
_entity.pdbx_description
1 polymer ?
#
loop_
_entity_poly.entity_id
_entity_poly.type
_entity_poly.pdbx_seq_one_letter_code
_entity_poly.pdbx_strand_id
1 'polypeptide(L)'
;MSRLHVNGLPPEVTDKHLRDLFEQFGPVASAKIVCGLDGNSLGFGMVEMFHAEDLAEILTTKDKLAIGGKRPHIWQVSETIGEVIHTKRHGLHVEKCNGKWYVFQLNEGHLQWCREFAKEDDARHYYRQTTSHQTILPS
;
A
#
# COMPACT_ATOMS: atom_id res chain seq x y z
N MET A 1 -1.40 13.76 -13.69
CA MET A 1 -1.82 12.35 -13.50
C MET A 1 -1.81 12.07 -12.02
N SER A 2 -2.53 11.06 -11.55
CA SER A 2 -2.76 10.89 -10.11
C SER A 2 -2.79 9.43 -9.74
N ARG A 3 -2.03 9.04 -8.71
CA ARG A 3 -1.83 7.63 -8.37
C ARG A 3 -2.51 7.26 -7.06
N LEU A 4 -3.05 6.05 -7.02
CA LEU A 4 -3.77 5.43 -5.93
C LEU A 4 -3.10 4.11 -5.58
N HIS A 5 -2.97 3.86 -4.28
CA HIS A 5 -2.58 2.57 -3.73
C HIS A 5 -3.82 1.90 -3.14
N VAL A 6 -4.05 0.65 -3.55
CA VAL A 6 -5.23 -0.14 -3.17
C VAL A 6 -4.74 -1.41 -2.48
N ASN A 7 -5.08 -1.60 -1.20
CA ASN A 7 -4.65 -2.74 -0.39
C ASN A 7 -5.84 -3.51 0.18
N GLY A 8 -5.64 -4.77 0.57
CA GLY A 8 -6.70 -5.61 1.12
C GLY A 8 -7.56 -6.27 0.04
N LEU A 9 -7.01 -6.43 -1.17
CA LEU A 9 -7.65 -7.10 -2.28
C LEU A 9 -7.63 -8.62 -2.09
N PRO A 10 -8.73 -9.33 -2.40
CA PRO A 10 -8.70 -10.78 -2.47
C PRO A 10 -7.79 -11.26 -3.62
N PRO A 11 -7.20 -12.45 -3.50
CA PRO A 11 -6.20 -12.95 -4.45
C PRO A 11 -6.76 -13.20 -5.85
N GLU A 12 -8.08 -13.31 -5.99
CA GLU A 12 -8.80 -13.44 -7.25
C GLU A 12 -8.92 -12.12 -8.04
N VAL A 13 -8.60 -10.98 -7.42
CA VAL A 13 -8.68 -9.68 -8.09
C VAL A 13 -7.51 -9.53 -9.06
N THR A 14 -7.85 -9.11 -10.27
CA THR A 14 -6.90 -8.90 -11.37
C THR A 14 -6.79 -7.41 -11.68
N ASP A 15 -5.76 -7.05 -12.46
CA ASP A 15 -5.61 -5.71 -13.04
C ASP A 15 -6.88 -5.24 -13.76
N LYS A 16 -7.53 -6.11 -14.53
CA LYS A 16 -8.81 -5.82 -15.17
C LYS A 16 -9.92 -5.47 -14.17
N HIS A 17 -10.05 -6.22 -13.08
CA HIS A 17 -11.05 -5.94 -12.06
C HIS A 17 -10.81 -4.58 -11.37
N LEU A 18 -9.54 -4.25 -11.09
CA LEU A 18 -9.18 -2.92 -10.59
C LEU A 18 -9.57 -1.85 -11.60
N ARG A 19 -9.14 -2.00 -12.86
CA ARG A 19 -9.43 -1.02 -13.90
C ARG A 19 -10.93 -0.75 -14.04
N ASP A 20 -11.74 -1.79 -14.21
CA ASP A 20 -13.18 -1.69 -14.42
C ASP A 20 -13.87 -0.96 -13.27
N LEU A 21 -13.44 -1.25 -12.03
CA LEU A 21 -13.96 -0.58 -10.84
C LEU A 21 -13.60 0.91 -10.77
N PHE A 22 -12.39 1.27 -11.18
CA PHE A 22 -11.94 2.67 -11.10
C PHE A 22 -12.36 3.49 -12.34
N GLU A 23 -12.67 2.83 -13.46
CA GLU A 23 -13.22 3.46 -14.67
C GLU A 23 -14.60 4.13 -14.44
N GLN A 24 -15.33 3.72 -13.40
CA GLN A 24 -16.60 4.38 -13.02
C GLN A 24 -16.42 5.81 -12.50
N PHE A 25 -15.23 6.15 -11.97
CA PHE A 25 -14.91 7.47 -11.43
C PHE A 25 -14.27 8.39 -12.47
N GLY A 26 -13.70 7.81 -13.52
CA GLY A 26 -13.00 8.56 -14.56
C GLY A 26 -12.05 7.68 -15.38
N PRO A 27 -11.43 8.23 -16.42
CA PRO A 27 -10.50 7.50 -17.26
C PRO A 27 -9.26 7.05 -16.46
N VAL A 28 -9.05 5.73 -16.44
CA VAL A 28 -7.89 5.08 -15.81
C VAL A 28 -6.72 5.07 -16.78
N ALA A 29 -5.59 5.64 -16.38
CA ALA A 29 -4.33 5.62 -17.12
C ALA A 29 -3.62 4.27 -16.99
N SER A 30 -3.60 3.68 -15.79
CA SER A 30 -2.96 2.39 -15.54
C SER A 30 -3.57 1.73 -14.31
N ALA A 31 -3.70 0.40 -14.33
CA ALA A 31 -4.09 -0.38 -13.15
C ALA A 31 -3.26 -1.65 -13.12
N LYS A 32 -2.63 -1.94 -11.98
CA LYS A 32 -1.73 -3.08 -11.85
C LYS A 32 -1.81 -3.70 -10.46
N ILE A 33 -2.12 -5.00 -10.42
CA ILE A 33 -1.96 -5.80 -9.20
C ILE A 33 -0.48 -6.10 -9.01
N VAL A 34 -0.02 -6.04 -7.76
CA VAL A 34 1.32 -6.47 -7.41
C VAL A 34 1.28 -7.94 -7.02
N CYS A 35 1.99 -8.76 -7.79
CA CYS A 35 2.13 -10.19 -7.55
C CYS A 35 3.52 -10.49 -6.97
N GLY A 36 3.61 -11.53 -6.14
CA GLY A 36 4.86 -12.07 -5.65
C GLY A 36 5.60 -12.87 -6.72
N LEU A 37 6.78 -13.40 -6.36
CA LEU A 37 7.63 -14.20 -7.24
C LEU A 37 6.92 -15.49 -7.71
N ASP A 38 6.03 -16.03 -6.90
CA ASP A 38 5.21 -17.21 -7.19
C ASP A 38 4.03 -16.91 -8.16
N GLY A 39 3.90 -15.67 -8.62
CA GLY A 39 2.81 -15.22 -9.50
C GLY A 39 1.48 -14.95 -8.78
N ASN A 40 1.40 -15.22 -7.47
CA ASN A 40 0.22 -14.95 -6.65
C ASN A 40 0.09 -13.46 -6.29
N SER A 41 -1.13 -12.94 -6.29
CA SER A 41 -1.42 -11.56 -5.84
C SER A 41 -1.01 -11.38 -4.38
N LEU A 42 -0.27 -10.31 -4.09
CA LEU A 42 0.09 -9.93 -2.71
C LEU A 42 -1.06 -9.22 -1.98
N GLY A 43 -2.23 -9.11 -2.62
CA GLY A 43 -3.42 -8.46 -2.04
C GLY A 43 -3.37 -6.93 -2.10
N PHE A 44 -2.50 -6.36 -2.94
CA PHE A 44 -2.46 -4.93 -3.21
C PHE A 44 -2.18 -4.61 -4.68
N GLY A 45 -2.55 -3.41 -5.10
CA GLY A 45 -2.41 -2.90 -6.45
C GLY A 45 -2.26 -1.39 -6.49
N MET A 46 -1.79 -0.91 -7.63
CA MET A 46 -1.68 0.52 -7.92
C MET A 46 -2.59 0.88 -9.09
N VAL A 47 -3.28 2.00 -8.95
CA VAL A 47 -4.14 2.57 -9.99
C VAL A 47 -3.70 4.00 -10.27
N GLU A 48 -3.64 4.39 -11.52
CA GLU A 48 -3.30 5.72 -11.97
C GLU A 48 -4.46 6.27 -12.78
N MET A 49 -4.98 7.42 -12.34
CA MET A 49 -6.05 8.16 -13.00
C MET A 49 -5.44 9.24 -13.89
N PHE A 50 -6.09 9.53 -15.02
CA PHE A 50 -5.67 10.63 -15.87
C PHE A 50 -5.90 11.99 -15.19
N HIS A 51 -7.05 12.17 -14.53
CA HIS A 51 -7.41 13.42 -13.87
C HIS A 51 -7.22 13.32 -12.35
N ALA A 52 -6.76 14.42 -11.76
CA ALA A 52 -6.58 14.51 -10.31
C ALA A 52 -7.90 14.74 -9.57
N GLU A 53 -8.91 15.29 -10.27
CA GLU A 53 -10.24 15.58 -9.72
C GLU A 53 -10.98 14.29 -9.34
N ASP A 54 -10.81 13.22 -10.11
CA ASP A 54 -11.40 11.89 -9.87
C ASP A 54 -10.98 11.31 -8.50
N LEU A 55 -9.78 11.65 -8.01
CA LEU A 55 -9.28 11.18 -6.71
C LEU A 55 -10.17 11.61 -5.55
N ALA A 56 -10.70 12.84 -5.56
CA ALA A 56 -11.45 13.36 -4.43
C ALA A 56 -12.74 12.55 -4.21
N GLU A 57 -13.40 12.18 -5.30
CA GLU A 57 -14.59 11.34 -5.26
C GLU A 57 -14.26 9.90 -4.82
N ILE A 58 -13.18 9.34 -5.36
CA ILE A 58 -12.68 8.02 -4.98
C ILE A 58 -12.36 7.97 -3.48
N LEU A 59 -11.63 8.96 -2.97
CA LEU A 59 -11.23 9.02 -1.56
C LEU A 59 -12.40 9.25 -0.61
N THR A 60 -13.47 9.87 -1.09
CA THR A 60 -14.73 10.05 -0.34
C THR A 60 -15.58 8.78 -0.35
N THR A 61 -15.54 8.01 -1.45
CA THR A 61 -16.38 6.83 -1.65
C THR A 61 -15.68 5.51 -1.31
N LYS A 62 -14.36 5.53 -1.06
CA LYS A 62 -13.53 4.35 -0.76
C LYS A 62 -14.07 3.47 0.34
N ASP A 63 -14.65 4.04 1.39
CA ASP A 63 -15.18 3.27 2.53
C ASP A 63 -16.42 2.44 2.16
N LYS A 64 -17.07 2.78 1.05
CA LYS A 64 -18.24 2.09 0.50
C LYS A 64 -17.89 1.15 -0.65
N LEU A 65 -16.68 1.25 -1.21
CA LEU A 65 -16.20 0.36 -2.25
C LEU A 65 -15.96 -1.04 -1.69
N ALA A 66 -16.41 -2.05 -2.44
CA ALA A 66 -16.18 -3.45 -2.13
C ALA A 66 -15.72 -4.18 -3.39
N ILE A 67 -14.66 -4.96 -3.28
CA ILE A 67 -14.06 -5.75 -4.36
C ILE A 67 -13.94 -7.19 -3.87
N GLY A 68 -14.59 -8.13 -4.56
CA GLY A 68 -14.61 -9.54 -4.16
C GLY A 68 -15.12 -9.74 -2.72
N GLY A 69 -16.13 -8.95 -2.31
CA GLY A 69 -16.71 -9.00 -0.96
C GLY A 69 -15.84 -8.42 0.17
N LYS A 70 -14.64 -7.91 -0.14
CA LYS A 70 -13.78 -7.21 0.82
C LYS A 70 -13.77 -5.71 0.56
N ARG A 71 -13.57 -4.93 1.62
CA ARG A 71 -13.41 -3.47 1.50
C ARG A 71 -11.92 -3.17 1.36
N PRO A 72 -11.45 -2.72 0.18
CA PRO A 72 -10.07 -2.35 0.02
C PRO A 72 -9.76 -1.05 0.75
N HIS A 73 -8.54 -0.92 1.23
CA HIS A 73 -8.00 0.34 1.71
C HIS A 73 -7.39 1.09 0.54
N ILE A 74 -7.91 2.29 0.27
CA ILE A 74 -7.48 3.12 -0.86
C ILE A 74 -6.85 4.40 -0.34
N TRP A 75 -5.65 4.73 -0.84
CA TRP A 75 -4.92 5.95 -0.52
C TRP A 75 -4.37 6.62 -1.76
N GLN A 76 -4.34 7.94 -1.76
CA GLN A 76 -3.62 8.70 -2.76
C GLN A 76 -2.12 8.59 -2.52
N VAL A 77 -1.39 8.26 -3.56
CA VAL A 77 0.07 8.28 -3.59
C VAL A 77 0.48 9.66 -4.06
N SER A 78 1.11 10.44 -3.19
CA SER A 78 1.72 11.70 -3.60
C SER A 78 2.92 11.40 -4.51
N GLU A 79 3.04 12.11 -5.64
CA GLU A 79 4.20 12.03 -6.54
C GLU A 79 5.53 12.36 -5.81
N THR A 80 5.44 13.03 -4.65
CA THR A 80 6.47 12.99 -3.60
C THR A 80 6.49 11.63 -2.90
N ILE A 81 6.87 10.56 -3.61
CA ILE A 81 7.58 9.43 -2.98
C ILE A 81 9.02 9.88 -2.73
N GLY A 82 9.12 10.99 -2.00
CA GLY A 82 10.26 11.88 -1.97
C GLY A 82 10.19 12.80 -0.76
N GLU A 83 9.74 12.28 0.37
CA GLU A 83 10.23 12.78 1.65
C GLU A 83 10.45 11.60 2.58
N VAL A 84 11.67 11.10 2.51
CA VAL A 84 12.24 10.13 3.41
C VAL A 84 12.24 10.74 4.81
N ILE A 85 11.34 10.30 5.70
CA ILE A 85 11.69 10.33 7.12
C ILE A 85 12.80 9.30 7.27
N HIS A 86 14.04 9.79 7.29
CA HIS A 86 15.24 8.97 7.39
C HIS A 86 15.12 7.97 8.54
N THR A 87 15.03 6.69 8.20
CA THR A 87 15.81 5.65 8.86
C THR A 87 16.29 4.63 7.83
N LYS A 88 17.36 4.97 7.10
CA LYS A 88 18.16 4.01 6.31
C LYS A 88 18.93 3.05 7.22
N ARG A 89 18.22 2.22 8.00
CA ARG A 89 18.83 1.05 8.65
C ARG A 89 17.86 -0.13 8.54
N HIS A 90 18.30 -1.17 7.83
CA HIS A 90 17.66 -2.49 7.77
C HIS A 90 16.31 -2.61 7.02
N GLY A 91 16.01 -1.71 6.08
CA GLY A 91 14.91 -1.93 5.13
C GLY A 91 13.52 -1.98 5.79
N LEU A 92 13.23 -1.09 6.74
CA LEU A 92 11.89 -0.92 7.31
C LEU A 92 11.45 0.54 7.15
N HIS A 93 10.19 0.75 6.78
CA HIS A 93 9.53 2.01 6.49
C HIS A 93 8.32 2.15 7.42
N VAL A 94 8.17 3.28 8.10
CA VAL A 94 7.04 3.51 9.01
C VAL A 94 6.32 4.77 8.58
N GLU A 95 5.02 4.67 8.33
CA GLU A 95 4.19 5.77 7.83
C GLU A 95 2.94 5.94 8.70
N LYS A 96 2.55 7.18 8.99
CA LYS A 96 1.27 7.48 9.66
C LYS A 96 0.20 7.79 8.62
N CYS A 97 -0.89 7.02 8.64
CA CYS A 97 -2.04 7.25 7.78
C CYS A 97 -3.35 7.19 8.59
N ASN A 98 -4.19 8.22 8.49
CA ASN A 98 -5.49 8.33 9.19
C ASN A 98 -5.44 8.08 10.71
N GLY A 99 -4.39 8.60 11.38
CA GLY A 99 -4.24 8.43 12.83
C GLY A 99 -3.69 7.08 13.28
N LYS A 100 -3.42 6.17 12.34
CA LYS A 100 -2.77 4.88 12.58
C LYS A 100 -1.37 4.86 11.97
N TRP A 101 -0.51 4.03 12.52
CA TRP A 101 0.88 3.86 12.11
C TRP A 101 1.07 2.53 11.42
N TYR A 102 1.73 2.53 10.26
CA TYR A 102 1.93 1.35 9.43
C TYR A 102 3.42 1.11 9.30
N VAL A 103 3.83 -0.13 9.54
CA VAL A 103 5.22 -0.58 9.33
C VAL A 103 5.25 -1.43 8.06
N PHE A 104 6.15 -1.08 7.16
CA PHE A 104 6.44 -1.77 5.92
C PHE A 104 7.89 -2.24 5.94
N GLN A 105 8.17 -3.38 5.36
CA GLN A 105 9.51 -3.90 5.16
C GLN A 105 9.88 -3.76 3.68
N LEU A 106 10.99 -3.11 3.39
CA LEU A 106 11.58 -3.04 2.08
C LEU A 106 12.30 -4.37 1.79
N ASN A 107 11.74 -5.16 0.88
CA ASN A 107 12.35 -6.38 0.36
C ASN A 107 12.59 -6.20 -1.15
N GLU A 108 13.84 -6.33 -1.59
CA GLU A 108 14.24 -6.23 -3.01
C GLU A 108 13.68 -5.00 -3.76
N GLY A 109 13.59 -3.85 -3.08
CA GLY A 109 13.07 -2.60 -3.67
C GLY A 109 11.54 -2.45 -3.62
N HIS A 110 10.83 -3.41 -3.03
CA HIS A 110 9.38 -3.36 -2.82
C HIS A 110 9.03 -3.18 -1.34
N LEU A 111 8.07 -2.30 -1.04
CA LEU A 111 7.53 -2.13 0.31
C LEU A 111 6.46 -3.19 0.56
N GLN A 112 6.75 -4.13 1.44
CA GLN A 112 5.81 -5.13 1.94
C GLN A 112 5.17 -4.64 3.23
N TRP A 113 3.84 -4.59 3.29
CA TRP A 113 3.13 -4.26 4.52
C TRP A 113 3.36 -5.34 5.60
N CYS A 114 3.75 -4.92 6.81
CA CYS A 114 3.94 -5.83 7.94
C CYS A 114 2.79 -5.75 8.93
N ARG A 115 2.51 -4.56 9.47
CA ARG A 115 1.58 -4.40 10.60
C ARG A 115 1.09 -2.96 10.77
N GLU A 116 -0.12 -2.80 11.28
CA GLU A 116 -0.68 -1.52 11.74
C GLU A 116 -0.64 -1.37 13.26
N PHE A 117 -0.53 -0.13 13.74
CA PHE A 117 -0.49 0.24 15.15
C PHE A 117 -1.34 1.48 15.42
N ALA A 118 -1.99 1.54 16.58
CA ALA A 118 -2.76 2.72 16.99
C ALA A 118 -1.87 3.85 17.54
N LYS A 119 -0.68 3.52 18.06
CA LYS A 119 0.25 4.50 18.65
C LYS A 119 1.62 4.44 17.96
N GLU A 120 2.27 5.59 17.93
CA GLU A 120 3.62 5.73 17.36
C GLU A 120 4.65 4.88 18.12
N ASP A 121 4.52 4.86 19.46
CA ASP A 121 5.48 4.16 20.32
C ASP A 121 5.48 2.65 20.05
N ASP A 122 4.31 2.06 19.85
CA ASP A 122 4.16 0.64 19.50
C ASP A 122 4.78 0.33 18.13
N ALA A 123 4.57 1.19 17.14
CA ALA A 123 5.15 1.03 15.80
C ALA A 123 6.69 1.15 15.84
N ARG A 124 7.22 2.12 16.60
CA ARG A 124 8.66 2.30 16.81
C ARG A 124 9.27 1.13 17.59
N HIS A 125 8.56 0.60 18.58
CA HIS A 125 8.99 -0.53 19.38
C HIS A 125 9.09 -1.80 18.50
N TYR A 126 8.08 -2.05 17.67
CA TYR A 126 8.11 -3.13 16.69
C TYR A 126 9.24 -2.98 15.67
N TYR A 127 9.45 -1.76 15.14
CA TYR A 127 10.58 -1.45 14.26
C TYR A 127 11.91 -1.84 14.92
N ARG A 128 12.15 -1.41 16.17
CA ARG A 128 13.39 -1.71 16.90
C ARG A 128 13.59 -3.21 17.16
N GLN A 129 12.53 -3.94 17.51
CA GLN A 129 12.62 -5.39 17.74
C GLN A 129 12.94 -6.16 16.45
N THR A 130 12.32 -5.77 15.34
CA THR A 130 12.48 -6.42 14.03
C THR A 130 13.89 -6.21 13.49
N THR A 131 14.49 -5.03 13.72
CA THR A 131 15.89 -4.77 13.35
C THR A 131 16.92 -5.53 14.20
N SER A 132 16.57 -5.93 15.43
CA SER A 132 17.49 -6.64 16.32
C SER A 132 17.55 -8.16 16.10
N HIS A 133 16.53 -8.75 15.45
CA HIS A 133 16.45 -10.21 15.22
C HIS A 133 17.16 -10.72 13.96
N GLN A 134 17.72 -9.83 13.11
CA GLN A 134 18.44 -10.23 11.89
C GLN A 134 19.96 -10.44 12.04
N THR A 135 20.52 -10.35 13.26
CA THR A 135 21.98 -10.46 13.49
C THR A 135 22.46 -11.86 13.87
N ILE A 136 21.71 -12.93 13.61
CA ILE A 136 22.21 -14.31 13.81
C ILE A 136 21.84 -15.17 12.61
N LEU A 137 22.67 -15.08 11.57
CA LEU A 137 22.90 -16.23 10.68
C LEU A 137 23.99 -17.08 11.35
N PRO A 138 23.74 -18.34 11.73
CA PRO A 138 24.81 -19.23 12.14
C PRO A 138 25.68 -19.59 10.92
N SER A 139 26.99 -19.51 11.09
CA SER A 139 28.02 -19.97 10.16
C SER A 139 28.01 -21.49 9.98
#